data_AF-H5WJH0-F1
#
_entry.id   AF-H5WJH0-F1
#
_cell.length_a   1.000
_cell.length_b   1.000
_cell.length_c   1.000
_cell.angle_alpha   90.00
_cell.angle_beta   90.00
_cell.angle_gamma   90.00
#
_symmetry.space_group_name_H-M   'P 1'
#
loop_
_entity.id
_entity.type
_entity.pdbx_description
1 polymer ?
#
loop_
_entity_poly.entity_id
_entity_poly.type
_entity_poly.pdbx_seq_one_letter_code
_entity_poly.pdbx_strand_id
1 'polypeptide(L)'
;MSHSSRNPEDSSADNRGHVMAATLMNYYEAIEQASTDMLAAARVGDWDQVVKIEGACVLLISQLKHAARGAALSPEEGQLKARIMQRILVNDAEIRHLAEPWLEDLDHMLAGRPKTLH
;
A
#
# COMPACT_ATOMS: atom_id res chain seq x y z
N MET A 1 -1.32 -53.02 -16.83
CA MET A 1 -0.42 -51.94 -16.41
C MET A 1 -0.81 -50.69 -17.18
N SER A 2 -1.69 -49.87 -16.60
CA SER A 2 -2.18 -48.65 -17.25
C SER A 2 -1.18 -47.53 -16.96
N HIS A 3 -0.36 -47.17 -17.95
CA HIS A 3 0.45 -45.97 -17.90
C HIS A 3 -0.50 -44.76 -18.04
N SER A 4 -0.85 -44.15 -16.91
CA SER A 4 -1.51 -42.86 -16.88
C SER A 4 -0.48 -41.80 -17.31
N SER A 5 -0.50 -41.44 -18.60
CA SER A 5 0.24 -40.28 -19.11
C SER A 5 -0.27 -39.03 -18.41
N ARG A 6 0.54 -38.46 -17.50
CA ARG A 6 0.35 -37.09 -17.02
C ARG A 6 0.40 -36.15 -18.22
N ASN A 7 -0.70 -35.43 -18.45
CA ASN A 7 -0.79 -34.44 -19.51
C ASN A 7 0.12 -33.24 -19.17
N PRO A 8 0.98 -32.77 -20.09
CA PRO A 8 1.94 -31.69 -19.83
C PRO A 8 1.28 -30.30 -19.65
N GLU A 9 -0.02 -30.15 -19.96
CA GLU A 9 -0.74 -28.89 -19.85
C GLU A 9 -1.03 -28.49 -18.39
N ASP A 10 -1.20 -29.46 -17.49
CA ASP A 10 -1.57 -29.28 -16.08
C ASP A 10 -0.46 -28.57 -15.27
N SER A 11 0.81 -28.90 -15.58
CA SER A 11 1.98 -28.26 -14.94
C SER A 11 2.20 -26.80 -15.38
N SER A 12 1.67 -26.39 -16.53
CA SER A 12 1.85 -25.03 -17.07
C SER A 12 0.86 -24.00 -16.48
N ALA A 13 -0.30 -24.47 -16.03
CA ALA A 13 -1.33 -23.64 -15.42
C ALA A 13 -1.00 -23.36 -13.94
N ASP A 14 -0.53 -24.39 -13.22
CA ASP A 14 -0.10 -24.30 -11.83
C ASP A 14 1.08 -23.31 -11.66
N ASN A 15 2.10 -23.41 -12.52
CA ASN A 15 3.24 -22.49 -12.52
C ASN A 15 2.82 -21.03 -12.78
N ARG A 16 1.83 -20.79 -13.65
CA ARG A 16 1.31 -19.43 -13.92
C ARG A 16 0.57 -18.85 -12.72
N GLY A 17 -0.23 -19.67 -12.01
CA GLY A 17 -0.91 -19.26 -10.78
C GLY A 17 0.09 -18.81 -9.70
N HIS A 18 1.16 -19.59 -9.51
CA HIS A 18 2.21 -19.29 -8.53
C HIS A 18 2.99 -18.01 -8.86
N VAL A 19 3.34 -17.78 -10.14
CA VAL A 19 4.04 -16.55 -10.57
C VAL A 19 3.15 -15.30 -10.39
N MET A 20 1.85 -15.41 -10.65
CA MET A 20 0.91 -14.30 -10.42
C MET A 20 0.75 -13.99 -8.92
N ALA A 21 0.68 -15.01 -8.07
CA ALA A 21 0.61 -14.82 -6.61
C ALA A 21 1.90 -14.18 -6.06
N ALA A 22 3.08 -14.62 -6.51
CA ALA A 22 4.36 -14.00 -6.16
C ALA A 22 4.42 -12.53 -6.59
N THR A 23 3.95 -12.23 -7.80
CA THR A 23 3.88 -10.84 -8.31
C THR A 23 2.96 -9.97 -7.43
N LEU A 24 1.83 -10.51 -6.96
CA LEU A 24 0.96 -9.80 -6.04
C LEU A 24 1.60 -9.53 -4.69
N MET A 25 2.31 -10.50 -4.13
CA MET A 25 3.00 -10.31 -2.85
C MET A 25 4.07 -9.22 -2.96
N ASN A 26 4.83 -9.19 -4.06
CA ASN A 26 5.80 -8.11 -4.32
C ASN A 26 5.13 -6.72 -4.35
N TYR A 27 3.91 -6.61 -4.89
CA TYR A 27 3.17 -5.34 -4.84
C TYR A 27 2.75 -4.96 -3.42
N TYR A 28 2.27 -5.91 -2.61
CA TYR A 28 1.94 -5.63 -1.21
C TYR A 28 3.16 -5.18 -0.41
N GLU A 29 4.29 -5.87 -0.57
CA GLU A 29 5.56 -5.51 0.09
C GLU A 29 6.08 -4.14 -0.37
N ALA A 30 5.98 -3.82 -1.66
CA ALA A 30 6.37 -2.50 -2.17
C ALA A 30 5.49 -1.38 -1.58
N ILE A 31 4.18 -1.61 -1.39
CA ILE A 31 3.28 -0.66 -0.75
C ILE A 31 3.59 -0.53 0.75
N GLU A 32 3.90 -1.64 1.43
CA GLU A 32 4.36 -1.62 2.84
C GLU A 32 5.61 -0.75 3.00
N GLN A 33 6.60 -0.94 2.12
CA GLN A 33 7.82 -0.14 2.12
C GLN A 33 7.50 1.34 1.87
N ALA A 34 6.68 1.66 0.87
CA ALA A 34 6.26 3.03 0.61
C ALA A 34 5.56 3.67 1.84
N SER A 35 4.70 2.92 2.53
CA SER A 35 4.05 3.41 3.77
C SER A 35 5.06 3.68 4.90
N THR A 36 6.09 2.84 5.01
CA THR A 36 7.16 2.98 6.01
C THR A 36 8.03 4.20 5.71
N ASP A 37 8.35 4.42 4.44
CA ASP A 37 9.14 5.56 3.99
C ASP A 37 8.36 6.88 4.16
N MET A 38 7.06 6.89 3.88
CA MET A 38 6.19 8.02 4.19
C MET A 38 6.16 8.33 5.68
N LEU A 39 6.04 7.30 6.54
CA LEU A 39 6.07 7.51 7.99
C LEU A 39 7.42 8.06 8.47
N ALA A 40 8.53 7.57 7.91
CA ALA A 40 9.85 8.08 8.24
C ALA A 40 10.01 9.57 7.87
N ALA A 41 9.53 9.97 6.68
CA ALA A 41 9.53 11.37 6.26
C ALA A 41 8.61 12.24 7.13
N ALA A 42 7.41 11.74 7.45
CA ALA A 42 6.45 12.39 8.33
C ALA A 42 7.04 12.68 9.73
N ARG A 43 7.74 11.71 10.32
CA ARG A 43 8.37 11.86 11.65
C ARG A 43 9.42 12.96 11.73
N VAL A 44 10.04 13.33 10.61
CA VAL A 44 11.02 14.43 10.54
C VAL A 44 10.41 15.72 9.94
N GLY A 45 9.11 15.73 9.64
CA GLY A 45 8.40 16.88 9.09
C GLY A 45 8.64 17.15 7.60
N ASP A 46 9.18 16.18 6.84
CA ASP A 46 9.44 16.33 5.40
C ASP A 46 8.20 15.98 4.56
N TRP A 47 7.21 16.88 4.58
CA TRP A 47 5.92 16.67 3.92
C TRP A 47 6.02 16.66 2.39
N ASP A 48 6.99 17.37 1.82
CA ASP A 48 7.26 17.32 0.39
C ASP A 48 7.69 15.90 -0.03
N GLN A 49 8.54 15.25 0.76
CA GLN A 49 8.93 13.87 0.53
C GLN A 49 7.77 12.90 0.76
N VAL A 50 6.89 13.12 1.75
CA VAL A 50 5.66 12.32 1.94
C VAL A 50 4.81 12.34 0.68
N VAL A 51 4.51 13.53 0.12
CA VAL A 51 3.70 13.69 -1.09
C VAL A 51 4.38 13.03 -2.31
N LYS A 52 5.71 13.14 -2.42
CA LYS A 52 6.46 12.49 -3.49
C LYS A 52 6.34 10.96 -3.43
N ILE A 53 6.43 10.37 -2.25
CA ILE A 53 6.30 8.92 -2.07
C ILE A 53 4.84 8.49 -2.28
N GLU A 54 3.85 9.29 -1.83
CA GLU A 54 2.43 9.03 -2.06
C GLU A 54 2.13 8.85 -3.55
N GLY A 55 2.69 9.71 -4.41
CA GLY A 55 2.58 9.59 -5.87
C GLY A 55 3.05 8.23 -6.41
N ALA A 56 4.17 7.70 -5.89
CA ALA A 56 4.64 6.35 -6.23
C ALA A 56 3.71 5.25 -5.68
N CYS A 57 3.22 5.42 -4.45
CA CYS A 57 2.29 4.49 -3.80
C CYS A 57 0.97 4.36 -4.59
N VAL A 58 0.41 5.46 -5.09
CA VAL A 58 -0.79 5.47 -5.94
C VAL A 58 -0.60 4.60 -7.19
N LEU A 59 0.57 4.68 -7.84
CA LEU A 59 0.89 3.85 -9.00
C LEU A 59 0.99 2.36 -8.64
N LEU A 60 1.61 2.03 -7.50
CA LEU A 60 1.69 0.65 -7.00
C LEU A 60 0.32 0.07 -6.69
N ILE A 61 -0.55 0.83 -6.01
CA ILE A 61 -1.93 0.43 -5.71
C ILE A 61 -2.73 0.20 -7.00
N SER A 62 -2.57 1.06 -8.00
CA SER A 62 -3.23 0.91 -9.30
C SER A 62 -2.82 -0.40 -9.99
N GLN A 63 -1.51 -0.68 -10.04
CA GLN A 63 -0.98 -1.91 -10.62
C GLN A 63 -1.42 -3.15 -9.84
N LEU A 64 -1.38 -3.11 -8.52
CA LEU A 64 -1.87 -4.17 -7.65
C LEU A 64 -3.34 -4.50 -7.95
N LYS A 65 -4.20 -3.48 -8.04
CA LYS A 65 -5.63 -3.65 -8.36
C LYS A 65 -5.83 -4.29 -9.72
N HIS A 66 -4.98 -3.97 -10.70
CA HIS A 66 -5.04 -4.59 -12.02
C HIS A 66 -4.61 -6.06 -11.98
N ALA A 67 -3.47 -6.36 -11.34
CA ALA A 67 -2.95 -7.72 -11.20
C ALA A 67 -3.86 -8.64 -10.39
N ALA A 68 -4.57 -8.12 -9.39
CA ALA A 68 -5.41 -8.91 -8.49
C ALA A 68 -6.71 -9.44 -9.13
N ARG A 69 -7.12 -8.93 -10.30
CA ARG A 69 -8.42 -9.28 -10.93
C ARG A 69 -8.52 -10.72 -11.44
N GLY A 70 -7.41 -11.46 -11.53
CA GLY A 70 -7.39 -12.84 -12.04
C GLY A 70 -6.64 -13.83 -11.16
N ALA A 71 -6.24 -13.43 -9.95
CA ALA A 71 -5.40 -14.25 -9.09
C ALA A 71 -6.21 -14.85 -7.93
N ALA A 72 -6.11 -16.17 -7.76
CA ALA A 72 -6.53 -16.84 -6.55
C ALA A 72 -5.34 -16.90 -5.58
N LEU A 73 -5.52 -16.39 -4.37
CA LEU A 73 -4.52 -16.49 -3.31
C LEU A 73 -4.75 -17.77 -2.50
N SER A 74 -3.67 -18.43 -2.12
CA SER A 74 -3.71 -19.49 -1.14
C SER A 74 -4.11 -18.94 0.24
N PRO A 75 -4.56 -19.80 1.19
CA PRO A 75 -4.83 -19.37 2.55
C PRO A 75 -3.62 -18.69 3.24
N GLU A 76 -2.41 -19.18 2.98
CA GLU A 76 -1.16 -18.64 3.53
C GLU A 76 -0.86 -17.24 2.99
N GLU A 77 -1.03 -17.04 1.69
CA GLU A 77 -0.89 -15.74 1.03
C GLU A 77 -1.96 -14.74 1.49
N GLY A 78 -3.18 -15.22 1.73
CA GLY A 78 -4.26 -14.41 2.32
C GLY A 78 -3.90 -13.89 3.72
N GLN A 79 -3.28 -14.73 4.56
CA GLN A 79 -2.79 -14.32 5.88
C GLN A 79 -1.62 -13.33 5.80
N LEU A 80 -0.68 -13.56 4.88
CA LEU A 80 0.43 -12.64 4.65
C LEU A 80 -0.08 -11.26 4.19
N LYS A 81 -0.96 -11.24 3.19
CA LYS A 81 -1.64 -10.02 2.73
C LYS A 81 -2.32 -9.28 3.88
N ALA A 82 -3.06 -9.98 4.74
CA ALA A 82 -3.75 -9.35 5.87
C ALA A 82 -2.77 -8.69 6.86
N ARG A 83 -1.64 -9.34 7.16
CA ARG A 83 -0.58 -8.79 8.01
C ARG A 83 0.06 -7.54 7.40
N ILE A 84 0.37 -7.56 6.11
CA ILE A 84 0.92 -6.40 5.40
C ILE A 84 -0.07 -5.23 5.43
N MET A 85 -1.34 -5.48 5.12
CA MET A 85 -2.39 -4.45 5.17
C MET A 85 -2.53 -3.81 6.55
N GLN A 86 -2.46 -4.61 7.63
CA GLN A 86 -2.50 -4.07 8.98
C GLN A 86 -1.34 -3.10 9.27
N ARG A 87 -0.12 -3.44 8.84
CA ARG A 87 1.04 -2.57 9.04
C ARG A 87 0.94 -1.27 8.24
N ILE A 88 0.47 -1.33 6.99
CA ILE A 88 0.17 -0.13 6.19
C ILE A 88 -0.83 0.77 6.91
N LEU A 89 -1.93 0.20 7.42
CA LEU A 89 -2.96 0.98 8.12
C LEU A 89 -2.45 1.62 9.42
N VAL A 90 -1.56 0.93 10.16
CA VAL A 90 -0.90 1.49 11.35
C VAL A 90 -0.01 2.67 10.97
N ASN A 91 0.81 2.52 9.93
CA ASN A 91 1.65 3.60 9.43
C ASN A 91 0.83 4.81 8.98
N ASP A 92 -0.24 4.59 8.22
CA ASP A 92 -1.16 5.65 7.76
C ASP A 92 -1.84 6.37 8.93
N ALA A 93 -2.21 5.66 9.99
CA ALA A 93 -2.81 6.26 11.18
C ALA A 93 -1.80 7.17 11.90
N GLU A 94 -0.55 6.74 12.03
CA GLU A 94 0.51 7.55 12.63
C GLU A 94 0.85 8.78 11.77
N ILE A 95 0.91 8.65 10.44
CA ILE A 95 1.10 9.79 9.53
C ILE A 95 -0.02 10.83 9.72
N ARG A 96 -1.30 10.40 9.81
CA ARG A 96 -2.42 11.32 10.06
C ARG A 96 -2.30 12.00 11.42
N HIS A 97 -1.91 11.26 12.45
CA HIS A 97 -1.72 11.84 13.78
C HIS A 97 -0.59 12.87 13.81
N LEU A 98 0.51 12.62 13.09
CA LEU A 98 1.61 13.60 12.94
C LEU A 98 1.17 14.85 12.16
N ALA A 99 0.11 14.73 11.37
CA ALA A 99 -0.47 15.82 10.58
C ALA A 99 -1.53 16.67 11.26
N GLU A 100 -2.16 16.14 12.30
CA GLU A 100 -3.19 16.84 13.06
C GLU A 100 -2.71 18.13 13.77
N PRO A 101 -1.47 18.26 14.30
CA PRO A 101 -1.02 19.45 15.03
C PRO A 101 -0.99 20.74 14.19
N TRP A 102 -0.56 20.69 12.93
CA TRP A 102 -0.45 21.91 12.11
C TRP A 102 -1.78 22.36 11.49
N LEU A 103 -2.79 21.48 11.45
CA LEU A 103 -4.12 21.82 10.94
C LEU A 103 -4.81 22.80 11.88
N GLU A 104 -4.64 22.60 13.18
CA GLU A 104 -5.10 23.52 14.22
C GLU A 104 -4.32 24.85 14.18
N ASP A 105 -3.00 24.80 14.00
CA ASP A 105 -2.17 26.01 13.87
C ASP A 105 -2.50 26.82 12.60
N LEU A 106 -2.77 26.16 11.47
CA LEU A 106 -3.21 26.82 10.24
C LEU A 106 -4.60 27.43 10.39
N ASP A 107 -5.54 26.75 11.05
CA ASP A 107 -6.85 27.31 11.38
C ASP A 107 -6.70 28.55 12.27
N HIS A 108 -5.81 28.52 13.26
CA HIS A 108 -5.51 29.69 14.10
C HIS A 108 -4.87 30.84 13.32
N MET A 109 -3.93 30.56 12.41
CA MET A 109 -3.27 31.56 11.57
C MET A 109 -4.24 32.17 10.53
N LEU A 110 -5.17 31.38 9.99
CA LEU A 110 -6.17 31.82 9.01
C LEU A 110 -7.37 32.52 9.68
N ALA A 111 -7.80 32.06 10.87
CA ALA A 111 -8.80 32.72 11.70
C ALA A 111 -8.30 34.04 12.33
N GLY A 112 -6.98 34.27 12.30
CA GLY A 112 -6.32 35.47 12.80
C GLY A 112 -6.38 36.72 11.89
N ARG A 113 -7.09 36.71 10.75
CA ARG A 113 -7.36 37.99 10.05
C ARG A 113 -8.38 38.79 10.86
N PRO A 114 -8.01 39.94 11.46
CA PRO A 114 -8.99 40.78 12.12
C PRO A 114 -10.00 41.25 11.09
N LYS A 115 -11.29 41.07 11.39
CA LYS A 115 -12.32 41.93 10.80
C LYS A 115 -12.02 43.35 11.28
N THR A 116 -11.18 44.05 10.55
CA THR A 116 -11.19 45.51 10.55
C THR A 116 -12.54 45.95 9.99
N LEU A 117 -13.10 46.99 10.63
CA LEU A 117 -14.28 47.78 10.24
C LEU A 117 -15.61 47.12 10.69
N HIS A 118 -16.47 47.74 11.51
CA HIS A 118 -16.79 49.15 11.70
C HIS A 118 -17.37 49.40 13.11
#